data_AF-A0A9W3SI92-F1
#
_entry.id   AF-A0A9W3SI92-F1
#
_cell.length_a   1.000
_cell.length_b   1.000
_cell.length_c   1.000
_cell.angle_alpha   90.00
_cell.angle_beta   90.00
_cell.angle_gamma   90.00
#
_symmetry.space_group_name_H-M   'P 1'
#
loop_
_entity.id
_entity.type
_entity.pdbx_description
1 polymer ?
#
loop_
_entity_poly.entity_id
_entity_poly.type
_entity_poly.pdbx_seq_one_letter_code
_entity_poly.pdbx_strand_id
1 'polypeptide(L)'
;MRNTEEHIHVRMMPKASQITDSLFGTINPHQIFLIRQSWNHILFLESSIQQLEDKIDEILLSYQEQVELLLTIPGVKKHSVACIIAEIGVEMNQFLSAHHLASWAGLSPGNHESAGKKKVPEQPKEIRTFNPHFVK
;
A
#
# COMPACT_ATOMS: atom_id res chain seq x y z
N MET A 1 29.54 20.90 -7.16
CA MET A 1 28.47 21.87 -6.82
C MET A 1 27.74 22.16 -8.11
N ARG A 2 26.43 21.90 -8.18
CA ARG A 2 25.65 22.11 -9.41
C ARG A 2 25.52 23.60 -9.68
N ASN A 3 25.60 23.96 -10.95
CA ASN A 3 25.57 25.32 -11.45
C ASN A 3 24.18 25.93 -11.17
N THR A 4 24.04 26.77 -10.16
CA THR A 4 22.76 27.43 -9.82
C THR A 4 22.23 28.26 -10.98
N GLU A 5 23.13 28.72 -11.86
CA GLU A 5 22.80 29.51 -13.05
C GLU A 5 21.96 28.74 -14.08
N GLU A 6 22.03 27.40 -14.13
CA GLU A 6 21.25 26.58 -15.07
C GLU A 6 19.74 26.57 -14.78
N HIS A 7 19.35 26.88 -13.55
CA HIS A 7 17.94 26.83 -13.11
C HIS A 7 17.38 28.21 -12.74
N ILE A 8 18.13 29.29 -12.97
CA ILE A 8 17.68 30.66 -12.69
C ILE A 8 16.98 31.22 -13.93
N HIS A 9 15.76 31.72 -13.72
CA HIS A 9 14.99 32.38 -14.78
C HIS A 9 15.73 33.61 -15.32
N VAL A 10 15.68 33.84 -16.64
CA VAL A 10 16.49 34.85 -17.36
C VAL A 10 16.44 36.26 -16.74
N ARG A 11 15.26 36.69 -16.26
CA ARG A 11 15.10 38.00 -15.58
C ARG A 11 15.79 38.11 -14.21
N MET A 12 16.12 36.98 -13.58
CA MET A 12 16.75 36.89 -12.27
C MET A 12 18.27 36.66 -12.36
N MET A 13 18.83 36.43 -13.55
CA MET A 13 20.29 36.30 -13.75
C MET A 13 21.12 37.43 -13.15
N PRO A 14 20.71 38.73 -13.21
CA PRO A 14 21.46 39.80 -12.57
C PRO A 14 21.58 39.66 -11.04
N LYS A 15 20.70 38.87 -10.42
CA LYS A 15 20.71 38.56 -8.98
C LYS A 15 21.19 37.14 -8.68
N ALA A 16 21.75 36.43 -9.66
CA ALA A 16 22.15 35.04 -9.51
C ALA A 16 23.16 34.83 -8.37
N SER A 17 24.12 35.76 -8.21
CA SER A 17 25.06 35.75 -7.08
C SER A 17 24.35 35.90 -5.74
N GLN A 18 23.45 36.88 -5.59
CA GLN A 18 22.66 37.06 -4.36
C GLN A 18 21.74 35.88 -4.04
N ILE A 19 21.17 35.24 -5.06
CA ILE A 19 20.34 34.05 -4.88
C ILE A 19 21.20 32.88 -4.41
N THR A 20 22.37 32.69 -5.01
CA THR A 20 23.34 31.67 -4.63
C THR A 20 23.84 31.92 -3.20
N ASP A 21 24.20 33.15 -2.87
CA ASP A 21 24.63 33.56 -1.52
C ASP A 21 23.50 33.42 -0.49
N SER A 22 22.25 33.70 -0.85
CA SER A 22 21.09 33.49 0.05
C SER A 22 20.78 32.01 0.26
N LEU A 23 21.01 31.16 -0.74
CA LEU A 23 20.76 29.73 -0.67
C LEU A 23 21.85 28.98 0.11
N PHE A 24 23.11 29.40 -0.02
CA PHE A 24 24.26 28.72 0.58
C PHE A 24 24.89 29.45 1.76
N GLY A 25 24.69 30.77 1.89
CA GLY A 25 25.35 31.61 2.90
C GLY A 25 24.93 31.33 4.34
N THR A 26 23.84 30.58 4.54
CA THR A 26 23.37 30.16 5.88
C THR A 26 23.62 28.67 6.19
N ILE A 27 24.03 27.86 5.21
CA ILE A 27 24.15 26.41 5.36
C ILE A 27 25.60 26.02 5.66
N ASN A 28 25.84 25.47 6.85
CA ASN A 28 27.16 24.98 7.27
C ASN A 28 27.51 23.66 6.54
N PRO A 29 28.81 23.39 6.23
CA PRO A 29 29.27 22.08 5.74
C PRO A 29 28.68 20.85 6.43
N HIS A 30 28.48 20.90 7.75
CA HIS A 30 27.85 19.81 8.52
C HIS A 30 26.37 19.60 8.11
N GLN A 31 25.61 20.67 7.89
CA GLN A 31 24.23 20.59 7.43
C GLN A 31 24.15 20.05 5.99
N ILE A 32 25.05 20.48 5.10
CA ILE A 32 25.16 19.92 3.75
C ILE A 32 25.43 18.43 3.80
N PHE A 33 26.32 17.99 4.69
CA PHE A 33 26.60 16.57 4.89
C PHE A 33 25.33 15.80 5.30
N LEU A 34 24.59 16.29 6.30
CA LEU A 34 23.34 15.65 6.74
C LEU A 34 22.29 15.59 5.63
N ILE A 35 22.09 16.69 4.89
CA ILE A 35 21.15 16.73 3.75
C ILE A 35 21.54 15.70 2.70
N ARG A 36 22.84 15.57 2.39
CA ARG A 36 23.32 14.55 1.45
C ARG A 36 23.08 13.14 1.96
N GLN A 37 23.27 12.88 3.25
CA GLN A 37 22.97 11.56 3.83
C GLN A 37 21.47 11.23 3.72
N SER A 38 20.59 12.17 4.06
CA SER A 38 19.15 12.00 3.90
C SER A 38 18.75 11.79 2.45
N TRP A 39 19.32 12.56 1.52
CA TRP A 39 19.08 12.41 0.09
C TRP A 39 19.49 11.03 -0.43
N ASN A 40 20.69 10.56 -0.06
CA ASN A 40 21.16 9.23 -0.42
C ASN A 40 20.23 8.14 0.13
N HIS A 41 19.70 8.32 1.34
CA HIS A 41 18.76 7.38 1.93
C HIS A 41 17.41 7.36 1.19
N ILE A 42 16.91 8.53 0.76
CA ILE A 42 15.71 8.61 -0.09
C ILE A 42 15.93 7.84 -1.38
N LEU A 43 17.05 8.09 -2.08
CA LEU A 43 17.38 7.38 -3.32
C LEU A 43 17.49 5.87 -3.12
N PHE A 44 18.07 5.43 -1.99
CA PHE A 44 18.15 4.03 -1.64
C PHE A 44 16.76 3.41 -1.44
N LEU A 45 15.87 4.09 -0.72
CA LEU A 45 14.50 3.61 -0.48
C LEU A 45 13.69 3.58 -1.78
N GLU A 46 13.79 4.60 -2.63
CA GLU A 46 13.17 4.63 -3.95
C GLU A 46 13.63 3.44 -4.81
N SER A 47 14.94 3.18 -4.85
CA SER A 47 15.47 2.02 -5.56
C SER A 47 15.00 0.69 -4.95
N SER A 48 14.87 0.61 -3.63
CA SER A 48 14.41 -0.60 -2.95
C SER A 48 12.93 -0.87 -3.22
N ILE A 49 12.11 0.18 -3.24
CA ILE A 49 10.69 0.10 -3.62
C ILE A 49 10.57 -0.42 -5.05
N GLN A 50 11.32 0.14 -6.00
CA GLN A 50 11.28 -0.31 -7.40
C GLN A 50 11.66 -1.79 -7.54
N GLN A 51 12.72 -2.23 -6.86
CA GLN A 51 13.12 -3.64 -6.89
C GLN A 51 12.03 -4.58 -6.36
N LEU A 52 11.30 -4.15 -5.33
CA LEU A 52 10.17 -4.91 -4.79
C LEU A 52 8.98 -4.91 -5.74
N GLU A 53 8.66 -3.78 -6.38
CA GLU A 53 7.62 -3.69 -7.41
C GLU A 53 7.92 -4.62 -8.59
N ASP A 54 9.16 -4.61 -9.09
CA ASP A 54 9.60 -5.49 -10.17
C ASP A 54 9.48 -6.97 -9.76
N LYS A 55 9.81 -7.30 -8.51
CA LYS A 55 9.71 -8.67 -8.02
C LYS A 55 8.25 -9.12 -7.85
N ILE A 56 7.38 -8.23 -7.39
CA ILE A 56 5.93 -8.48 -7.33
C ILE A 56 5.41 -8.76 -8.73
N ASP A 57 5.82 -7.96 -9.72
CA ASP A 57 5.42 -8.13 -11.11
C ASP A 57 5.87 -9.48 -11.68
N GLU A 58 7.11 -9.90 -11.41
CA GLU A 58 7.62 -11.21 -11.80
C GLU A 58 6.78 -12.35 -11.22
N ILE A 59 6.40 -12.27 -9.94
CA ILE A 59 5.58 -13.28 -9.28
C ILE A 59 4.17 -13.30 -9.90
N LEU A 60 3.60 -12.14 -10.19
CA LEU A 60 2.26 -12.00 -10.76
C LEU A 60 2.14 -12.59 -12.17
N LEU A 61 3.24 -12.76 -12.92
CA LEU A 61 3.21 -13.44 -14.21
C LEU A 61 2.63 -14.86 -14.13
N SER A 62 2.79 -15.54 -12.98
CA SER A 62 2.22 -16.88 -12.76
C SER A 62 0.70 -16.87 -12.54
N TYR A 63 0.10 -15.70 -12.33
CA TYR A 63 -1.32 -15.50 -11.99
C TYR A 63 -2.02 -14.55 -12.97
N GLN A 64 -1.56 -14.50 -14.22
CA GLN A 64 -1.98 -13.49 -15.18
C GLN A 64 -3.49 -13.50 -15.45
N GLU A 65 -4.11 -14.69 -15.52
CA GLU A 65 -5.56 -14.82 -15.73
C GLU A 65 -6.34 -14.20 -14.56
N GLN A 66 -5.93 -14.49 -13.32
CA GLN A 66 -6.56 -13.94 -12.11
C GLN A 66 -6.34 -12.42 -12.01
N VAL A 67 -5.16 -11.95 -12.42
CA VAL A 67 -4.84 -10.52 -12.47
C VAL A 67 -5.77 -9.79 -13.44
N GLU A 68 -5.91 -10.31 -14.66
CA GLU A 68 -6.78 -9.72 -15.69
C GLU A 68 -8.25 -9.67 -15.23
N LEU A 69 -8.73 -10.75 -14.61
CA LEU A 69 -10.08 -10.79 -14.02
C LEU A 69 -10.27 -9.74 -12.92
N LEU A 70 -9.34 -9.64 -11.97
CA LEU A 70 -9.45 -8.67 -10.88
C LEU A 70 -9.36 -7.22 -11.35
N LEU A 71 -8.59 -6.94 -12.41
CA LEU A 71 -8.51 -5.62 -13.03
C LEU A 71 -9.82 -5.18 -13.72
N THR A 72 -10.74 -6.10 -14.00
CA THR A 72 -12.08 -5.72 -14.52
C THR A 72 -12.95 -5.03 -13.48
N ILE A 73 -12.63 -5.16 -12.19
CA ILE A 73 -13.40 -4.55 -11.10
C ILE A 73 -13.09 -3.04 -11.05
N PRO A 74 -14.10 -2.16 -11.21
CA PRO A 74 -13.88 -0.72 -11.16
C PRO A 74 -13.23 -0.28 -9.84
N GLY A 75 -12.14 0.47 -9.93
CA GLY A 75 -11.39 0.97 -8.76
C GLY A 75 -10.28 0.03 -8.27
N VAL A 76 -10.20 -1.20 -8.75
CA VAL A 76 -9.09 -2.12 -8.47
C VAL A 76 -7.94 -1.83 -9.42
N LYS A 77 -6.74 -1.62 -8.86
CA LYS A 77 -5.50 -1.39 -9.61
C LYS A 77 -4.51 -2.52 -9.37
N LYS A 78 -3.45 -2.59 -10.19
CA LYS A 78 -2.40 -3.63 -10.13
C LYS A 78 -1.87 -3.89 -8.72
N HIS A 79 -1.57 -2.85 -7.95
CA HIS A 79 -1.10 -3.02 -6.58
C HIS A 79 -2.16 -3.67 -5.67
N SER A 80 -3.42 -3.24 -5.79
CA SER A 80 -4.54 -3.85 -5.06
C SER A 80 -4.75 -5.31 -5.46
N VAL A 81 -4.60 -5.65 -6.74
CA VAL A 81 -4.64 -7.04 -7.22
C VAL A 81 -3.54 -7.87 -6.56
N ALA A 82 -2.32 -7.35 -6.52
CA ALA A 82 -1.19 -8.00 -5.86
C ALA A 82 -1.49 -8.28 -4.38
N CYS A 83 -2.03 -7.29 -3.66
CA CYS A 83 -2.44 -7.45 -2.27
C CYS A 83 -3.54 -8.50 -2.12
N ILE A 84 -4.58 -8.48 -2.96
CA ILE A 84 -5.67 -9.47 -2.91
C ILE A 84 -5.10 -10.89 -3.07
N ILE A 85 -4.29 -11.12 -4.12
CA ILE A 85 -3.71 -12.44 -4.39
C ILE A 85 -2.76 -12.86 -3.25
N ALA A 86 -1.99 -11.94 -2.68
CA ALA A 86 -1.10 -12.25 -1.55
C ALA A 86 -1.86 -12.61 -0.26
N GLU A 87 -3.02 -11.97 -0.02
CA GLU A 87 -3.82 -12.18 1.20
C GLU A 87 -4.70 -13.44 1.11
N ILE A 88 -5.37 -13.65 -0.03
CA ILE A 88 -6.38 -14.71 -0.16
C ILE A 88 -5.96 -15.82 -1.13
N GLY A 89 -4.79 -15.72 -1.77
CA GLY A 89 -4.37 -16.67 -2.79
C GLY A 89 -5.28 -16.66 -4.04
N VAL A 90 -5.07 -17.65 -4.91
CA VAL A 90 -5.89 -17.85 -6.12
C VAL A 90 -6.88 -19.03 -5.97
N GLU A 91 -6.66 -19.88 -4.97
CA GLU A 91 -7.47 -21.06 -4.72
C GLU A 91 -8.62 -20.75 -3.76
N MET A 92 -9.84 -20.66 -4.29
CA MET A 92 -11.01 -20.30 -3.48
C MET A 92 -11.56 -21.46 -2.63
N ASN A 93 -11.05 -22.68 -2.82
CA ASN A 93 -11.43 -23.87 -2.04
C ASN A 93 -11.03 -23.79 -0.56
N GLN A 94 -10.12 -22.88 -0.20
CA GLN A 94 -9.73 -22.62 1.19
C GLN A 94 -10.85 -21.93 1.99
N PHE A 95 -11.84 -21.35 1.29
CA PHE A 95 -13.04 -20.80 1.90
C PHE A 95 -14.26 -21.66 1.56
N LEU A 96 -15.07 -21.97 2.58
CA LEU A 96 -16.30 -22.75 2.40
C LEU A 96 -17.31 -22.07 1.46
N SER A 97 -17.33 -20.73 1.44
CA SER A 97 -18.14 -19.93 0.51
C SER A 97 -17.63 -18.49 0.45
N ALA A 98 -18.12 -17.73 -0.53
CA ALA A 98 -17.84 -16.30 -0.63
C ALA A 98 -18.24 -15.50 0.63
N HIS A 99 -19.26 -15.96 1.38
CA HIS A 99 -19.64 -15.34 2.66
C HIS A 99 -18.57 -15.53 3.74
N HIS A 100 -17.88 -16.68 3.74
CA HIS A 100 -16.79 -16.93 4.68
C HIS A 100 -15.59 -16.05 4.36
N LEU A 101 -15.27 -15.87 3.06
CA LEU A 101 -14.27 -14.90 2.61
C LEU A 101 -14.62 -13.48 3.06
N ALA A 102 -15.85 -13.01 2.83
CA ALA A 102 -16.29 -11.68 3.21
C ALA A 102 -16.28 -11.46 4.74
N SER A 103 -16.62 -12.49 5.51
CA SER A 103 -16.53 -12.48 6.97
C SER A 103 -15.06 -12.40 7.43
N TRP A 104 -14.17 -13.19 6.82
CA TRP A 104 -12.73 -13.15 7.10
C TRP A 104 -12.12 -11.79 6.78
N ALA A 105 -12.51 -11.18 5.65
CA ALA A 105 -12.05 -9.86 5.24
C ALA A 105 -12.65 -8.70 6.08
N GLY A 106 -13.52 -8.99 7.06
CA GLY A 106 -14.19 -7.97 7.87
C GLY A 106 -15.21 -7.12 7.11
N LEU A 107 -15.62 -7.55 5.91
CA LEU A 107 -16.61 -6.87 5.05
C LEU A 107 -18.04 -7.27 5.39
N SER A 108 -18.23 -8.40 6.07
CA SER A 108 -19.56 -8.79 6.55
C SER A 108 -20.02 -7.80 7.62
N PRO A 109 -21.19 -7.16 7.48
CA PRO A 109 -21.73 -6.29 8.50
C PRO A 109 -21.81 -7.07 9.81
N GLY A 110 -21.13 -6.57 10.84
CA GLY A 110 -21.12 -7.20 12.15
C GLY A 110 -22.55 -7.48 12.60
N ASN A 111 -22.79 -8.74 12.97
CA ASN A 111 -24.00 -9.19 13.65
C ASN A 111 -24.48 -8.10 14.63
N HIS A 112 -25.64 -7.49 14.38
CA HIS A 112 -26.11 -6.26 15.02
C HIS A 112 -25.95 -6.25 16.55
N GLU A 113 -24.84 -5.69 17.01
CA GLU A 113 -24.53 -5.47 18.41
C GLU A 113 -24.26 -3.98 18.61
N SER A 114 -25.16 -3.32 19.34
CA SER A 114 -25.02 -1.93 19.76
C SER A 114 -25.25 -1.87 21.26
N ALA A 115 -24.39 -1.16 22.00
CA ALA A 115 -24.50 -0.98 23.44
C ALA A 115 -24.61 -2.30 24.26
N GLY A 116 -23.82 -3.31 23.90
CA GLY A 116 -23.77 -4.61 24.61
C GLY A 116 -25.03 -5.47 24.46
N LYS A 117 -25.91 -5.14 23.51
CA LYS A 117 -27.10 -5.93 23.18
C LYS A 117 -26.93 -6.56 21.80
N LYS A 118 -26.66 -7.86 21.77
CA LYS A 118 -26.84 -8.67 20.55
C LYS A 118 -28.32 -8.69 20.19
N LYS A 119 -28.69 -8.19 19.00
CA LYS A 119 -29.96 -8.59 18.39
C LYS A 119 -29.79 -10.05 17.99
N VAL A 120 -30.35 -10.94 18.80
CA VAL A 120 -30.47 -12.35 18.45
C VAL A 120 -31.34 -12.41 17.20
N PRO A 121 -30.88 -12.96 16.06
CA PRO A 121 -31.79 -13.28 14.97
C PRO A 121 -32.82 -14.25 15.53
N GLU A 122 -34.10 -13.89 15.45
CA GLU A 122 -35.20 -14.69 15.97
C GLU A 122 -35.12 -16.10 15.34
N GLN A 123 -34.65 -17.07 16.11
CA GLN A 123 -34.49 -18.43 15.63
C GLN A 123 -35.84 -19.16 15.73
N PRO A 124 -36.33 -19.77 14.64
CA PRO A 124 -37.31 -20.85 14.75
C PRO A 124 -36.68 -21.96 15.60
N LYS A 125 -37.43 -22.44 16.58
CA LYS A 125 -36.96 -23.39 17.61
C LYS A 125 -36.48 -24.72 16.96
N GLU A 126 -35.37 -25.25 17.51
CA GLU A 126 -34.87 -26.65 17.48
C GLU A 126 -33.98 -27.11 16.29
N ILE A 127 -32.85 -27.87 16.39
CA ILE A 127 -32.06 -28.55 17.46
C ILE A 127 -30.57 -28.71 16.99
N ARG A 128 -29.64 -28.50 17.95
CA ARG A 128 -28.28 -29.08 18.21
C ARG A 128 -27.48 -29.78 17.08
N THR A 129 -26.24 -29.33 16.87
CA THR A 129 -25.00 -30.07 17.21
C THR A 129 -23.77 -29.14 17.10
N PHE A 130 -22.91 -29.18 18.12
CA PHE A 130 -21.62 -28.51 18.21
C PHE A 130 -20.59 -29.19 17.28
N ASN A 131 -19.69 -28.45 16.63
CA ASN A 131 -18.46 -29.02 16.06
C ASN A 131 -17.23 -28.19 16.49
N PRO A 132 -16.33 -28.73 17.34
CA PRO A 132 -15.25 -28.00 18.00
C PRO A 132 -13.95 -27.86 17.17
N HIS A 133 -13.98 -28.04 15.85
CA HIS A 133 -12.75 -28.06 15.03
C HIS A 133 -12.16 -26.69 14.64
N PHE A 134 -12.67 -25.58 15.16
CA PHE A 134 -12.05 -24.26 14.95
C PHE A 134 -11.36 -23.77 16.22
N VAL A 135 -10.19 -24.36 16.49
CA VAL A 135 -9.12 -23.72 17.25
C VAL A 135 -7.82 -23.94 16.48
N LYS A 136 -7.25 -22.86 15.96
CA LYS A 136 -5.80 -22.66 15.93
C LYS A 136 -5.51 -21.51 16.86
#